data_AF-A0A519HRA8-F1
#
_entry.id   AF-A0A519HRA8-F1
#
_cell.length_a   1.000
_cell.length_b   1.000
_cell.length_c   1.000
_cell.angle_alpha   90.00
_cell.angle_beta   90.00
_cell.angle_gamma   90.00
#
_symmetry.space_group_name_H-M   'P 1'
#
loop_
_entity.id
_entity.type
_entity.pdbx_description
1 polymer ?
#
loop_
_entity_poly.entity_id
_entity_poly.type
_entity_poly.pdbx_seq_one_letter_code
_entity_poly.pdbx_strand_id
1 'polypeptide(L)'
;MRLISLRALLGGALLLLALVPAALVALVMARGSSVAVQDLAGQILANVAARVQSSTEQHLQQAHAALNAIVPVRMTEPQAVRARAWLRDRTSFEPMAFAVTRQSADTPMLYFANLNGEYFSVEQLREGVRVAHRPATGSGRQVWMAADSGDRSRPLGEEVANFEPRTRLWYQRALAAQG
;
A
#
# COMPACT_ATOMS: atom_id res chain seq x y z
N MET A 1 52.78 32.17 -55.88
CA MET A 1 52.10 32.33 -54.58
C MET A 1 50.73 32.96 -54.84
N ARG A 2 49.63 32.23 -54.64
CA ARG A 2 48.27 32.77 -54.88
C ARG A 2 47.96 33.80 -53.79
N LEU A 3 47.82 35.07 -54.17
CA LEU A 3 47.43 36.17 -53.29
C LEU A 3 45.94 36.03 -52.98
N ILE A 4 45.62 35.67 -51.74
CA ILE A 4 44.24 35.58 -51.25
C ILE A 4 43.64 36.99 -51.27
N SER A 5 42.45 37.16 -51.85
CA SER A 5 41.83 38.48 -51.92
C SER A 5 41.49 38.98 -50.51
N LEU A 6 41.80 40.26 -50.23
CA LEU A 6 41.62 40.86 -48.91
C LEU A 6 40.17 40.76 -48.41
N ARG A 7 39.18 40.83 -49.33
CA ARG A 7 37.75 40.61 -49.05
C ARG A 7 37.44 39.19 -48.59
N ALA A 8 38.05 38.18 -49.20
CA ALA A 8 37.85 36.78 -48.79
C ALA A 8 38.47 36.53 -47.41
N LEU A 9 39.63 37.14 -47.13
CA LEU A 9 40.31 37.04 -45.85
C LEU A 9 39.49 37.71 -44.72
N LEU A 10 39.02 38.94 -44.94
CA LEU A 10 38.16 39.67 -43.99
C LEU A 10 36.81 38.98 -43.79
N GLY A 11 36.16 38.52 -44.86
CA GLY A 11 34.89 37.79 -44.78
C GLY A 11 35.02 36.48 -44.02
N GLY A 12 36.10 35.71 -44.27
CA GLY A 12 36.40 34.48 -43.54
C GLY A 12 36.71 34.73 -42.07
N ALA A 13 37.47 35.77 -41.74
CA ALA A 13 37.76 36.15 -40.36
C ALA A 13 36.50 36.58 -39.59
N LEU A 14 35.59 37.34 -40.22
CA LEU A 14 34.31 37.73 -39.62
C LEU A 14 33.40 36.52 -39.37
N LEU A 15 33.34 35.58 -40.33
CA LEU A 15 32.60 34.34 -40.19
C LEU A 15 33.15 33.49 -39.04
N LEU A 16 34.47 33.33 -38.97
CA LEU A 16 35.15 32.63 -37.87
C LEU A 16 34.88 33.29 -36.52
N LEU A 17 34.92 34.62 -36.46
CA LEU A 17 34.65 35.38 -35.24
C LEU A 17 33.21 35.19 -34.74
N ALA A 18 32.25 34.95 -35.63
CA ALA A 18 30.86 34.66 -35.26
C ALA A 18 30.60 33.18 -34.95
N LEU A 19 31.20 32.25 -35.70
CA LEU A 19 30.95 30.81 -35.57
C LEU A 19 31.62 30.18 -34.35
N VAL A 20 32.85 30.59 -34.04
CA VAL A 20 33.62 30.00 -32.94
C VAL A 20 32.93 30.20 -31.58
N PRO A 21 32.47 31.40 -31.20
CA PRO A 21 31.75 31.59 -29.95
C PRO A 21 30.42 30.82 -29.91
N ALA A 22 29.68 30.79 -31.03
CA ALA A 22 28.42 30.06 -31.11
C ALA A 22 28.60 28.56 -30.92
N ALA A 23 29.64 27.97 -31.55
CA ALA A 23 29.98 26.56 -31.39
C ALA A 23 30.42 26.22 -29.96
N LEU A 24 31.21 27.10 -29.33
CA LEU A 24 31.63 26.93 -27.93
C LEU A 24 30.43 26.98 -26.97
N VAL A 25 29.52 27.94 -27.15
CA VAL A 25 28.29 28.03 -26.35
C VAL A 25 27.42 26.78 -26.55
N ALA A 26 27.25 26.32 -27.79
CA ALA A 26 26.49 25.11 -28.09
C ALA A 26 27.12 23.86 -27.44
N LEU A 27 28.44 23.72 -27.47
CA LEU A 27 29.16 22.62 -26.84
C LEU A 27 29.02 22.63 -25.30
N VAL A 28 29.13 23.81 -24.68
CA VAL A 28 28.96 23.98 -23.23
C VAL A 28 27.53 23.67 -22.81
N MET A 29 26.53 24.18 -23.54
CA MET A 29 25.12 23.87 -23.31
C MET A 29 24.83 22.38 -23.45
N ALA A 30 25.34 21.72 -24.49
CA ALA A 30 25.15 20.29 -24.69
C ALA A 30 25.71 19.46 -23.51
N ARG A 31 26.90 19.81 -22.99
CA ARG A 31 27.49 19.11 -21.83
C ARG A 31 26.82 19.46 -20.50
N GLY A 32 26.44 20.71 -20.31
CA GLY A 32 25.70 21.15 -19.11
C GLY A 32 24.31 20.51 -19.03
N SER A 33 23.65 20.33 -20.17
CA SER A 33 22.31 19.73 -20.23
C SER A 33 22.30 18.26 -19.81
N SER A 34 23.30 17.48 -20.21
CA SER A 34 23.37 16.07 -19.78
C SER A 34 23.56 15.93 -18.28
N VAL A 35 24.41 16.76 -17.66
CA VAL A 35 24.64 16.74 -16.21
C VAL A 35 23.39 17.19 -15.46
N ALA A 36 22.76 18.29 -15.91
CA ALA A 36 21.53 18.79 -15.31
C ALA A 36 20.38 17.78 -15.37
N VAL A 37 20.23 17.05 -16.48
CA VAL A 37 19.21 15.98 -16.61
C VAL A 37 19.51 14.83 -15.66
N GLN A 38 20.78 14.46 -15.50
CA GLN A 38 21.19 13.36 -14.63
C GLN A 38 20.97 13.70 -13.15
N ASP A 39 21.32 14.93 -12.75
CA ASP A 39 21.04 15.45 -11.40
C ASP A 39 19.54 15.54 -11.13
N LEU A 40 18.77 16.04 -12.09
CA LEU A 40 17.31 16.11 -11.98
C LEU A 40 16.69 14.72 -11.86
N ALA A 41 17.13 13.75 -12.67
CA ALA A 41 16.67 12.37 -12.59
C ALA A 41 17.01 11.74 -11.23
N GLY A 42 18.22 11.98 -10.72
CA GLY A 42 18.65 11.54 -9.40
C GLY A 42 17.78 12.13 -8.28
N GLN A 43 17.52 13.44 -8.33
CA GLN A 43 16.65 14.12 -7.36
C GLN A 43 15.20 13.63 -7.43
N ILE A 44 14.66 13.41 -8.62
CA ILE A 44 13.32 12.85 -8.80
C ILE A 44 13.24 11.45 -8.19
N LEU A 45 14.20 10.57 -8.51
CA LEU A 45 14.20 9.20 -7.99
C LEU A 45 14.31 9.18 -6.47
N ALA A 46 15.19 10.01 -5.89
CA ALA A 46 15.34 10.14 -4.45
C ALA A 46 14.05 10.65 -3.78
N ASN A 47 13.41 11.68 -4.35
CA ASN A 47 12.14 12.21 -3.85
C ASN A 47 11.00 11.19 -3.96
N VAL A 48 10.92 10.44 -5.05
CA VAL A 48 9.94 9.37 -5.22
C VAL A 48 10.18 8.26 -4.19
N ALA A 49 11.43 7.82 -4.02
CA ALA A 49 11.79 6.81 -3.02
C ALA A 49 11.42 7.25 -1.60
N ALA A 50 11.79 8.48 -1.22
CA ALA A 50 11.45 9.05 0.08
C ALA A 50 9.93 9.14 0.29
N ARG A 51 9.19 9.54 -0.76
CA ARG A 51 7.72 9.63 -0.69
C ARG A 51 7.06 8.27 -0.59
N VAL A 52 7.54 7.27 -1.32
CA VAL A 52 7.06 5.88 -1.24
C VAL A 52 7.34 5.31 0.15
N GLN A 53 8.54 5.51 0.68
CA GLN A 53 8.89 5.08 2.03
C GLN A 53 7.97 5.74 3.07
N SER A 54 7.87 7.06 3.07
CA SER A 54 7.02 7.81 4.00
C SER A 54 5.55 7.41 3.91
N SER A 55 5.02 7.26 2.69
CA SER A 55 3.64 6.80 2.48
C SER A 55 3.42 5.38 2.99
N THR A 56 4.42 4.49 2.85
CA THR A 56 4.34 3.12 3.34
C THR A 56 4.38 3.07 4.86
N GLU A 57 5.28 3.83 5.49
CA GLU A 57 5.37 3.96 6.95
C GLU A 57 4.07 4.51 7.53
N GLN A 58 3.51 5.56 6.93
CA GLN A 58 2.23 6.15 7.35
C GLN A 58 1.09 5.12 7.25
N HIS A 59 1.01 4.40 6.14
CA HIS A 59 -0.03 3.40 5.94
C HIS A 59 0.07 2.25 6.96
N LEU A 60 1.28 1.77 7.24
CA LEU A 60 1.52 0.75 8.27
C LEU A 60 1.18 1.27 9.67
N GLN A 61 1.51 2.53 9.99
CA GLN A 61 1.14 3.16 11.25
C GLN A 61 -0.38 3.27 11.43
N GLN A 62 -1.10 3.63 10.38
CA GLN A 62 -2.57 3.71 10.40
C GLN A 62 -3.21 2.34 10.62
N ALA A 63 -2.76 1.31 9.90
CA ALA A 63 -3.22 -0.06 10.10
C ALA A 63 -2.93 -0.55 11.52
N HIS A 64 -1.75 -0.24 12.06
CA HIS A 64 -1.38 -0.58 13.42
C HIS A 64 -2.24 0.17 14.47
N ALA A 65 -2.49 1.46 14.26
CA ALA A 65 -3.35 2.25 15.13
C ALA A 65 -4.79 1.73 15.14
N ALA A 66 -5.34 1.37 13.98
CA ALA A 66 -6.67 0.77 13.86
C ALA A 66 -6.76 -0.57 14.60
N LEU A 67 -5.78 -1.46 14.44
CA LEU A 67 -5.73 -2.73 15.17
C LEU A 67 -5.62 -2.52 16.69
N ASN A 68 -4.78 -1.59 17.13
CA ASN A 68 -4.58 -1.27 18.54
C ASN A 68 -5.82 -0.64 19.19
N ALA A 69 -6.67 0.05 18.41
CA ALA A 69 -7.95 0.56 18.87
C ALA A 69 -8.95 -0.58 19.16
N ILE A 70 -8.82 -1.72 18.48
CA ILE A 70 -9.68 -2.90 18.66
C ILE A 70 -9.15 -3.79 19.79
N VAL A 71 -7.87 -4.13 19.74
CA VAL A 71 -7.19 -4.94 20.77
C VAL A 71 -5.87 -4.25 21.14
N PRO A 72 -5.78 -3.63 22.33
CA PRO A 72 -4.55 -2.98 22.78
C PRO A 72 -3.38 -3.96 22.86
N VAL A 73 -2.18 -3.53 22.47
CA VAL A 73 -0.94 -4.34 22.56
C VAL A 73 -0.60 -4.71 24.00
N ARG A 74 -0.85 -3.80 24.94
CA ARG A 74 -0.57 -3.98 26.36
C ARG A 74 -1.87 -4.14 27.11
N MET A 75 -2.17 -5.37 27.51
CA MET A 75 -3.33 -5.69 28.34
C MET A 75 -2.87 -6.36 29.62
N THR A 76 -3.53 -6.07 30.73
CA THR A 76 -3.42 -6.92 31.93
C THR A 76 -4.07 -8.28 31.66
N GLU A 77 -3.71 -9.33 32.41
CA GLU A 77 -4.33 -10.65 32.21
C GLU A 77 -5.86 -10.62 32.23
N PRO A 78 -6.54 -9.92 33.17
CA PRO A 78 -8.01 -9.83 33.15
C PRO A 78 -8.55 -9.13 31.91
N GLN A 79 -7.85 -8.12 31.38
CA GLN A 79 -8.22 -7.44 30.14
C GLN A 79 -8.07 -8.37 28.94
N ALA A 80 -6.98 -9.14 28.86
CA ALA A 80 -6.74 -10.08 27.78
C ALA A 80 -7.79 -11.20 27.76
N VAL A 81 -8.21 -11.71 28.92
CA VAL A 81 -9.30 -12.70 29.02
C VAL A 81 -10.61 -12.14 28.49
N ARG A 82 -10.98 -10.91 28.89
CA ARG A 82 -12.20 -10.24 28.39
C ARG A 82 -12.15 -9.99 26.89
N ALA A 83 -11.01 -9.52 26.36
CA ALA A 83 -10.84 -9.30 24.93
C ALA A 83 -10.99 -10.60 24.15
N ARG A 84 -10.38 -11.70 24.60
CA ARG A 84 -10.54 -13.03 23.97
C ARG A 84 -11.99 -13.52 24.01
N ALA A 85 -12.71 -13.29 25.11
CA ALA A 85 -14.12 -13.64 25.22
C ALA A 85 -14.97 -12.84 24.22
N TRP A 86 -14.74 -11.53 24.14
CA TRP A 86 -15.43 -10.65 23.19
C TRP A 86 -15.13 -11.01 21.73
N LEU A 87 -13.87 -11.30 21.37
CA LEU A 87 -13.49 -11.73 20.02
C LEU A 87 -14.13 -13.07 19.60
N ARG A 88 -14.46 -13.93 20.56
CA ARG A 88 -15.18 -15.19 20.33
C ARG A 88 -16.68 -14.97 20.18
N ASP A 89 -17.23 -13.97 20.84
CA ASP A 89 -18.63 -13.58 20.68
C ASP A 89 -18.82 -12.74 19.41
N ARG A 90 -19.12 -13.43 18.32
CA ARG A 90 -19.36 -12.83 17.01
C ARG A 90 -20.43 -11.73 17.07
N THR A 91 -21.50 -11.91 17.85
CA THR A 91 -22.62 -10.97 17.87
C THR A 91 -22.23 -9.62 18.45
N SER A 92 -21.28 -9.61 19.38
CA SER A 92 -20.73 -8.41 19.99
C SER A 92 -19.55 -7.84 19.20
N PHE A 93 -18.78 -8.68 18.49
CA PHE A 93 -17.59 -8.28 17.75
C PHE A 93 -17.90 -7.71 16.35
N GLU A 94 -18.85 -8.32 15.64
CA GLU A 94 -19.17 -7.98 14.25
C GLU A 94 -19.57 -6.50 14.04
N PRO A 95 -20.40 -5.86 14.91
CA PRO A 95 -20.74 -4.45 14.74
C PRO A 95 -19.51 -3.53 14.76
N MET A 96 -18.55 -3.83 15.63
CA MET A 96 -17.29 -3.08 15.72
C MET A 96 -16.45 -3.31 14.46
N ALA A 97 -16.29 -4.56 14.02
CA ALA A 97 -15.52 -4.88 12.82
C ALA A 97 -16.12 -4.21 11.58
N PHE A 98 -17.46 -4.15 11.51
CA PHE A 98 -18.20 -3.48 10.46
C PHE A 98 -17.98 -1.97 10.48
N ALA A 99 -18.07 -1.34 11.65
CA ALA A 99 -17.83 0.10 11.81
C ALA A 99 -16.40 0.50 11.42
N VAL A 100 -15.38 -0.20 11.93
CA VAL A 100 -13.97 0.10 11.61
C VAL A 100 -13.70 -0.04 10.11
N THR A 101 -14.20 -1.13 9.50
CA THR A 101 -13.95 -1.42 8.08
C THR A 101 -14.66 -0.44 7.15
N ARG A 102 -15.82 0.10 7.54
CA ARG A 102 -16.53 1.14 6.76
C ARG A 102 -15.97 2.54 6.95
N GLN A 103 -15.52 2.87 8.15
CA GLN A 103 -15.08 4.22 8.50
C GLN A 103 -13.60 4.47 8.20
N SER A 104 -12.79 3.41 8.09
CA SER A 104 -11.37 3.51 7.78
C SER A 104 -11.10 3.19 6.32
N ALA A 105 -10.77 4.21 5.53
CA ALA A 105 -10.31 4.01 4.15
C ALA A 105 -9.01 3.19 4.09
N ASP A 106 -8.18 3.29 5.12
CA ASP A 106 -6.87 2.61 5.21
C ASP A 106 -6.98 1.17 5.73
N THR A 107 -8.11 0.79 6.34
CA THR A 107 -8.37 -0.57 6.84
C THR A 107 -9.65 -1.14 6.20
N PRO A 108 -9.65 -1.40 4.88
CA PRO A 108 -10.83 -1.86 4.16
C PRO A 108 -11.13 -3.34 4.43
N MET A 109 -10.33 -4.04 5.22
CA MET A 109 -10.53 -5.45 5.54
C MET A 109 -10.05 -5.79 6.95
N LEU A 110 -10.83 -6.61 7.63
CA LEU A 110 -10.49 -7.18 8.93
C LEU A 110 -10.67 -8.69 8.88
N TYR A 111 -9.64 -9.41 9.33
CA TYR A 111 -9.64 -10.86 9.43
C TYR A 111 -9.37 -11.29 10.86
N PHE A 112 -10.17 -12.23 11.36
CA PHE A 112 -9.96 -12.88 12.63
C PHE A 112 -9.99 -14.40 12.44
N ALA A 113 -9.04 -15.08 13.05
CA ALA A 113 -9.11 -16.53 13.21
C ALA A 113 -8.45 -16.97 14.50
N ASN A 114 -8.81 -18.17 14.96
CA ASN A 114 -8.28 -18.74 16.18
C ASN A 114 -7.72 -20.16 15.97
N LEU A 115 -7.17 -20.72 17.05
CA LEU A 115 -6.53 -22.05 17.05
C LEU A 115 -7.51 -23.18 16.73
N ASN A 116 -8.80 -22.98 17.01
CA ASN A 116 -9.87 -23.93 16.69
C ASN A 116 -10.24 -23.94 15.19
N GLY A 117 -9.65 -23.04 14.40
CA GLY A 117 -9.98 -22.88 12.97
C GLY A 117 -11.24 -22.07 12.72
N GLU A 118 -11.82 -21.43 13.73
CA GLU A 118 -12.89 -20.46 13.51
C GLU A 118 -12.33 -19.27 12.75
N TYR A 119 -13.12 -18.74 11.82
CA TYR A 119 -12.75 -17.58 11.04
C TYR A 119 -13.92 -16.63 10.90
N PHE A 120 -13.60 -15.34 10.92
CA PHE A 120 -14.52 -14.27 10.65
C PHE A 120 -13.82 -13.17 9.87
N SER A 121 -14.52 -12.55 8.94
CA SER A 121 -14.00 -11.41 8.19
C SER A 121 -15.06 -10.41 7.80
N VAL A 122 -14.63 -9.16 7.73
CA VAL A 122 -15.38 -8.07 7.11
C VAL A 122 -14.48 -7.40 6.10
N GLU A 123 -14.99 -7.14 4.90
CA GLU A 123 -14.24 -6.52 3.82
C GLU A 123 -15.12 -5.53 3.05
N GLN A 124 -14.66 -4.29 2.94
CA GLN A 124 -15.27 -3.25 2.15
C GLN A 124 -14.83 -3.42 0.68
N LEU A 125 -15.78 -3.80 -0.17
CA LEU A 125 -15.63 -3.85 -1.61
C LEU A 125 -16.33 -2.64 -2.25
N ARG A 126 -16.14 -2.46 -3.56
CA ARG A 126 -16.86 -1.43 -4.34
C ARG A 126 -18.37 -1.67 -4.36
N GLU A 127 -18.79 -2.93 -4.34
CA GLU A 127 -20.19 -3.36 -4.46
C GLU A 127 -20.94 -3.40 -3.13
N GLY A 128 -20.23 -3.25 -2.00
CA GLY A 128 -20.78 -3.32 -0.65
C GLY A 128 -19.81 -3.95 0.34
N VAL A 129 -20.32 -4.38 1.49
CA VAL A 129 -19.51 -5.06 2.51
C VAL A 129 -19.68 -6.57 2.39
N ARG A 130 -18.58 -7.30 2.31
CA ARG A 130 -18.55 -8.75 2.35
C ARG A 130 -18.24 -9.22 3.76
N VAL A 131 -19.11 -10.07 4.29
CA VAL A 131 -18.90 -10.74 5.58
C VAL A 131 -18.70 -12.22 5.31
N ALA A 132 -17.71 -12.82 5.95
CA ALA A 132 -17.53 -14.26 5.87
C ALA A 132 -17.28 -14.89 7.24
N HIS A 133 -17.76 -16.10 7.41
CA HIS A 133 -17.70 -16.85 8.65
C HIS A 133 -17.41 -18.33 8.39
N ARG A 134 -16.53 -18.91 9.20
CA ARG A 134 -16.30 -20.35 9.24
C ARG A 134 -16.39 -20.83 10.69
N PRO A 135 -17.29 -21.78 10.99
CA PRO A 135 -17.34 -22.43 12.29
C PRO A 135 -16.17 -23.41 12.49
N ALA A 136 -15.88 -23.75 13.75
CA ALA A 136 -14.83 -24.72 14.11
C ALA A 136 -15.07 -26.13 13.53
N THR A 137 -16.31 -26.44 13.13
CA THR A 137 -16.72 -27.74 12.58
C THR A 137 -16.08 -28.04 11.21
N GLY A 138 -15.48 -27.05 10.56
CA GLY A 138 -14.74 -27.24 9.32
C GLY A 138 -15.61 -27.39 8.07
N SER A 139 -16.90 -27.06 8.15
CA SER A 139 -17.89 -27.13 7.07
C SER A 139 -17.72 -26.07 5.96
N GLY A 140 -16.51 -25.55 5.76
CA GLY A 140 -16.25 -24.46 4.83
C GLY A 140 -16.66 -23.09 5.34
N ARG A 141 -16.27 -22.06 4.58
CA ARG A 141 -16.57 -20.66 4.89
C ARG A 141 -17.84 -20.24 4.16
N GLN A 142 -18.77 -19.67 4.91
CA GLN A 142 -19.99 -19.06 4.41
C GLN A 142 -19.74 -17.57 4.18
N VAL A 143 -20.24 -17.03 3.07
CA VAL A 143 -19.96 -15.67 2.62
C VAL A 143 -21.27 -14.98 2.24
N TRP A 144 -21.41 -13.72 2.64
CA TRP A 144 -22.58 -12.88 2.34
C TRP A 144 -22.17 -11.48 1.95
N MET A 145 -22.98 -10.84 1.10
CA MET A 145 -23.02 -9.38 0.99
C MET A 145 -23.96 -8.84 2.07
N ALA A 146 -23.44 -7.96 2.91
CA ALA A 146 -24.15 -7.39 4.04
C ALA A 146 -24.31 -5.87 3.84
N ALA A 147 -25.53 -5.36 4.02
CA ALA A 147 -25.79 -3.92 4.07
C ALA A 147 -25.42 -3.32 5.44
N ASP A 148 -25.57 -4.13 6.50
CA ASP A 148 -25.29 -3.79 7.89
C ASP A 148 -24.76 -5.01 8.67
N SER A 149 -24.26 -4.77 9.89
CA SER A 149 -23.87 -5.81 10.83
C SER A 149 -25.00 -6.82 11.06
N GLY A 150 -24.68 -8.11 10.99
CA GLY A 150 -25.65 -9.19 11.18
C GLY A 150 -26.55 -9.49 9.96
N ASP A 151 -26.51 -8.66 8.91
CA ASP A 151 -27.25 -8.93 7.68
C ASP A 151 -26.68 -10.16 6.95
N ARG A 152 -27.56 -11.12 6.65
CA ARG A 152 -27.26 -12.37 5.93
C ARG A 152 -28.20 -12.61 4.74
N SER A 153 -28.88 -11.56 4.29
CA SER A 153 -29.92 -11.63 3.26
C SER A 153 -29.39 -12.02 1.86
N ARG A 154 -28.12 -11.76 1.56
CA ARG A 154 -27.52 -12.00 0.24
C ARG A 154 -26.31 -12.94 0.31
N PRO A 155 -26.51 -14.28 0.31
CA PRO A 155 -25.41 -15.24 0.29
C PRO A 155 -24.65 -15.18 -1.04
N LEU A 156 -23.33 -15.37 -0.98
CA LEU A 156 -22.42 -15.37 -2.15
C LEU A 156 -21.99 -16.78 -2.60
N GLY A 157 -22.72 -17.82 -2.18
CA GLY A 157 -22.40 -19.22 -2.47
C GLY A 157 -21.35 -19.81 -1.53
N GLU A 158 -21.25 -21.15 -1.52
CA GLU A 158 -20.27 -21.88 -0.71
C GLU A 158 -18.96 -22.05 -1.51
N GLU A 159 -17.82 -21.86 -0.84
CA GLU A 159 -16.52 -22.03 -1.48
C GLU A 159 -16.30 -23.48 -1.95
N VAL A 160 -15.74 -23.62 -3.16
CA VAL A 160 -15.42 -24.93 -3.77
C VAL A 160 -14.31 -25.67 -3.01
N ALA A 161 -13.48 -24.95 -2.25
CA ALA A 161 -12.40 -25.50 -1.43
C ALA A 161 -12.54 -25.06 0.03
N ASN A 162 -12.32 -25.99 0.97
CA ASN A 162 -12.38 -25.69 2.40
C ASN A 162 -11.29 -24.69 2.79
N PHE A 163 -11.71 -23.49 3.19
CA PHE A 163 -10.80 -22.45 3.65
C PHE A 163 -10.24 -22.79 5.03
N GLU A 164 -8.93 -23.02 5.14
CA GLU A 164 -8.26 -23.22 6.43
C GLU A 164 -7.47 -21.95 6.83
N PRO A 165 -7.97 -21.13 7.78
CA PRO A 165 -7.34 -19.87 8.15
C PRO A 165 -5.92 -20.05 8.72
N ARG A 166 -5.63 -21.17 9.41
CA ARG A 166 -4.35 -21.38 10.09
C ARG A 166 -3.19 -21.62 9.12
N THR A 167 -3.50 -22.00 7.89
CA THR A 167 -2.51 -22.15 6.81
C THR A 167 -2.18 -20.84 6.11
N ARG A 168 -2.91 -19.75 6.41
CA ARG A 168 -2.73 -18.47 5.72
C ARG A 168 -1.51 -17.73 6.26
N LEU A 169 -0.79 -17.07 5.35
CA LEU A 169 0.44 -16.36 5.68
C LEU A 169 0.23 -15.31 6.78
N TRP A 170 -0.85 -14.54 6.73
CA TRP A 170 -1.17 -13.54 7.76
C TRP A 170 -1.32 -14.16 9.15
N TYR A 171 -1.93 -15.34 9.25
CA TYR A 171 -2.12 -16.06 10.51
C TYR A 171 -0.78 -16.57 11.04
N GLN A 172 0.00 -17.23 10.16
CA GLN A 172 1.31 -17.77 10.53
C GLN A 172 2.28 -16.67 10.98
N ARG A 173 2.26 -15.50 10.31
CA ARG A 173 3.07 -14.35 10.68
C ARG A 173 2.65 -13.76 12.02
N ALA A 174 1.35 -13.65 12.28
CA ALA A 174 0.85 -13.18 13.57
C ALA A 174 1.23 -14.14 14.72
N LEU A 175 1.14 -15.45 14.49
CA LEU A 175 1.55 -16.46 15.47
C LEU A 175 3.06 -16.40 15.73
N ALA A 176 3.88 -16.25 14.69
CA ALA A 176 5.32 -16.13 14.83
C ALA A 176 5.76 -14.85 15.56
N ALA A 177 5.00 -13.76 15.45
CA ALA A 177 5.27 -12.50 16.14
C ALA A 177 4.83 -12.49 17.62
N GLN A 178 4.12 -13.54 18.08
CA GLN A 178 3.70 -13.69 19.47
C GLN A 178 4.79 -14.35 20.35
N GLY A 179 5.75 -15.05 19.73
CA GLY A 179 6.91 -15.67 20.39
C GLY A 179 8.13 -14.75 20.41
#